data_AF-A0A936NWP1-F1
#
_entry.id   AF-A0A936NWP1-F1
#
_cell.length_a   1.000
_cell.length_b   1.000
_cell.length_c   1.000
_cell.angle_alpha   90.00
_cell.angle_beta   90.00
_cell.angle_gamma   90.00
#
_symmetry.space_group_name_H-M   'P 1'
#
loop_
_entity.id
_entity.type
_entity.pdbx_description
1 polymer ?
#
loop_
_entity_poly.entity_id
_entity_poly.type
_entity_poly.pdbx_seq_one_letter_code
_entity_poly.pdbx_strand_id
1 'polypeptide(L)'
;MDNTSLPIPPRNPEVVDLAELLIRNGRGIEGAGTPTITITGVEALGGGRPHHIIPDRIETGTFIVAAAITGGALKSPIAIPATCWP
;
A
#
# COMPACT_ATOMS: atom_id res chain seq x y z
N MET A 1 2.70 17.55 20.49
CA MET A 1 2.97 16.48 19.51
C MET A 1 2.57 15.17 20.17
N ASP A 2 1.33 14.78 19.94
CA ASP A 2 0.73 13.54 20.41
C ASP A 2 1.07 12.40 19.43
N ASN A 3 1.28 11.21 19.98
CA ASN A 3 1.40 9.98 19.22
C ASN A 3 0.06 9.25 19.21
N THR A 4 -0.35 8.80 18.03
CA THR A 4 -1.55 7.98 17.86
C THR A 4 -1.15 6.60 17.37
N SER A 5 -1.55 5.56 18.08
CA SER A 5 -1.30 4.17 17.69
C SER A 5 -2.60 3.49 17.24
N LEU A 6 -2.58 2.85 16.07
CA LEU A 6 -3.74 2.20 15.47
C LEU A 6 -3.45 0.73 15.16
N PRO A 7 -4.34 -0.21 15.55
CA PRO A 7 -4.25 -1.60 15.13
C PRO A 7 -4.76 -1.76 13.69
N ILE A 8 -4.01 -2.47 12.86
CA ILE A 8 -4.36 -2.78 11.48
C ILE A 8 -4.16 -4.26 11.17
N PRO A 9 -4.94 -4.83 10.24
CA PRO A 9 -4.65 -6.17 9.73
C PRO A 9 -3.24 -6.21 9.15
N PRO A 10 -2.38 -7.16 9.57
CA PRO A 10 -1.02 -7.25 9.05
C PRO A 10 -1.06 -7.50 7.54
N ARG A 11 -0.11 -6.91 6.81
CA ARG A 11 0.05 -7.08 5.37
C ARG A 11 -1.08 -6.55 4.49
N ASN A 12 -1.75 -5.47 4.91
CA ASN A 12 -2.63 -4.73 4.02
C ASN A 12 -1.79 -3.80 3.09
N PRO A 13 -1.69 -4.09 1.77
CA PRO A 13 -0.86 -3.32 0.85
C PRO A 13 -1.33 -1.87 0.71
N GLU A 14 -2.63 -1.61 0.76
CA GLU A 14 -3.19 -0.26 0.60
C GLU A 14 -2.81 0.65 1.77
N VAL A 15 -2.77 0.10 2.99
CA VAL A 15 -2.37 0.85 4.19
C VAL A 15 -0.88 1.16 4.18
N VAL A 16 -0.05 0.24 3.67
CA VAL A 16 1.40 0.45 3.51
C VAL A 16 1.66 1.54 2.47
N ASP A 17 0.98 1.52 1.33
CA ASP A 17 1.14 2.52 0.26
C ASP A 17 0.77 3.93 0.74
N LEU A 18 -0.34 4.06 1.49
CA LEU A 18 -0.74 5.32 2.11
C LEU A 18 0.29 5.79 3.14
N ALA A 19 0.81 4.89 3.97
CA ALA A 19 1.83 5.24 4.96
C ALA A 19 3.11 5.74 4.26
N GLU A 20 3.57 5.09 3.18
CA GLU A 20 4.71 5.55 2.40
C GLU A 20 4.49 6.93 1.79
N LEU A 21 3.32 7.18 1.19
CA LEU A 21 2.95 8.49 0.67
C LEU A 21 3.06 9.56 1.78
N LEU A 22 2.51 9.27 2.96
CA LEU A 22 2.51 10.22 4.07
C LEU A 22 3.91 10.44 4.66
N ILE A 23 4.74 9.41 4.75
CA ILE A 23 6.15 9.50 5.17
C ILE A 23 6.93 10.39 4.19
N ARG A 24 6.75 10.18 2.88
CA ARG A 24 7.38 10.99 1.83
C ARG A 24 6.95 12.46 1.89
N ASN A 25 5.76 12.74 2.40
CA ASN A 25 5.24 14.09 2.64
C ASN A 25 5.60 14.66 4.03
N GLY A 26 6.52 14.02 4.76
CA GLY A 26 7.11 14.55 5.99
C GLY A 26 6.40 14.13 7.27
N ARG A 27 5.53 13.10 7.25
CA ARG A 27 4.99 12.52 8.49
C ARG A 27 5.96 11.55 9.14
N GLY A 28 6.01 11.56 10.47
CA GLY A 28 6.59 10.46 11.25
C GLY A 28 5.58 9.32 11.37
N ILE A 29 5.67 8.30 10.52
CA ILE A 29 4.88 7.08 10.61
C ILE A 29 5.83 5.90 10.76
N GLU A 30 5.58 5.06 11.76
CA GLU A 30 6.37 3.87 12.06
C GLU A 30 5.47 2.63 12.12
N GLY A 31 6.03 1.46 11.80
CA GLY A 31 5.32 0.18 11.89
C GLY A 31 4.37 -0.12 10.72
N ALA A 32 4.45 0.62 9.61
CA ALA A 32 3.69 0.31 8.39
C ALA A 32 3.97 -1.12 7.90
N GLY A 33 2.92 -1.93 7.73
CA GLY A 33 3.01 -3.35 7.36
C GLY A 33 3.00 -4.31 8.54
N THR A 34 3.16 -3.81 9.78
CA THR A 34 3.01 -4.58 11.02
C THR A 34 1.57 -4.48 11.57
N PRO A 35 1.17 -5.26 12.59
CA PRO A 35 -0.16 -5.18 13.18
C PRO A 35 -0.52 -3.83 13.84
N THR A 36 0.47 -2.99 14.13
CA THR A 36 0.27 -1.71 14.81
C THR A 36 1.09 -0.62 14.13
N ILE A 37 0.43 0.48 13.76
CA ILE A 37 1.09 1.68 13.23
C ILE A 37 1.09 2.76 14.29
N THR A 38 2.21 3.49 14.42
CA THR A 38 2.31 4.69 15.26
C THR A 38 2.51 5.92 14.37
N ILE A 39 1.70 6.94 14.60
CA ILE A 39 1.69 8.20 13.86
C ILE A 39 2.09 9.31 14.83
N THR A 40 3.13 10.06 14.48
CA THR A 40 3.53 11.30 15.16
C THR A 40 2.94 12.49 14.42
N GLY A 41 2.14 13.30 15.11
CA GLY A 41 1.61 14.54 14.56
C GLY A 41 2.74 15.52 14.19
N VAL A 42 2.67 16.08 12.97
CA VAL A 42 3.60 17.11 12.47
C VAL A 42 2.83 18.42 12.21
N GLU A 43 3.52 19.57 12.31
CA GLU A 43 2.86 20.89 12.22
C GLU A 43 2.30 21.19 10.83
N ALA A 44 2.93 20.69 9.77
CA ALA A 44 2.45 20.83 8.40
C ALA A 44 2.89 19.64 7.53
N LEU A 45 2.12 19.34 6.50
CA LEU A 45 2.53 18.39 5.46
C LEU A 45 3.37 19.14 4.43
N GLY A 46 4.45 18.50 3.98
CA GLY A 46 5.23 18.98 2.84
C GLY A 46 4.40 18.96 1.55
N GLY A 47 4.82 19.76 0.56
CA GLY A 47 4.19 19.77 -0.77
C GLY A 47 4.21 18.38 -1.42
N GLY A 48 3.08 18.01 -2.04
CA GLY A 48 2.81 16.67 -2.56
C GLY A 48 3.90 16.19 -3.53
N ARG A 49 4.71 15.23 -3.08
CA ARG A 49 5.66 14.54 -3.96
C ARG A 49 4.89 13.59 -4.89
N PRO A 50 5.38 13.37 -6.12
CA PRO A 50 4.81 12.35 -6.99
C PRO A 50 4.88 10.98 -6.29
N HIS A 51 3.73 10.32 -6.22
CA HIS A 51 3.57 8.99 -5.65
C HIS A 51 2.83 8.12 -6.65
N HIS A 52 3.37 6.94 -6.92
CA HIS A 52 2.74 5.97 -7.80
C HIS A 52 1.91 5.04 -6.93
N ILE A 53 0.59 5.08 -7.11
CA ILE A 53 -0.34 4.25 -6.35
C ILE A 53 -0.14 2.79 -6.75
N ILE A 54 -0.17 1.88 -5.78
CA ILE A 54 -0.12 0.45 -6.05
C ILE A 54 -1.32 0.02 -6.92
N PRO A 55 -1.15 -0.96 -7.82
CA PRO A 55 -2.27 -1.48 -8.58
C PRO A 55 -3.24 -2.27 -7.68
N ASP A 56 -4.52 -2.28 -8.07
CA ASP A 56 -5.57 -2.91 -7.28
C ASP A 56 -5.45 -4.44 -7.31
N ARG A 57 -5.33 -5.04 -6.13
CA ARG A 57 -5.20 -6.50 -5.95
C ARG A 57 -6.49 -7.27 -6.25
N ILE A 58 -7.66 -6.65 -6.08
CA ILE A 58 -8.96 -7.26 -6.37
C ILE A 58 -9.17 -7.29 -7.89
N GLU A 59 -8.90 -6.17 -8.57
CA GLU A 59 -8.98 -6.10 -10.03
C GLU A 59 -8.04 -7.12 -10.68
N THR A 60 -6.79 -7.16 -10.22
CA THR A 60 -5.80 -8.13 -10.70
C THR A 60 -6.28 -9.57 -10.52
N GLY A 61 -6.86 -9.88 -9.35
CA GLY A 61 -7.42 -11.21 -9.07
C GLY A 61 -8.55 -11.59 -10.02
N THR A 62 -9.46 -10.66 -10.30
CA THR A 62 -10.57 -10.89 -11.24
C THR A 62 -10.07 -11.22 -12.63
N PHE A 63 -9.09 -10.49 -13.16
CA PHE A 63 -8.54 -10.76 -14.49
C PHE A 63 -7.78 -12.09 -14.56
N ILE A 64 -7.04 -12.46 -13.52
CA ILE A 64 -6.35 -13.76 -13.45
C ILE A 64 -7.37 -14.90 -13.48
N VAL A 65 -8.45 -14.81 -12.70
CA VAL A 65 -9.51 -15.82 -12.67
C VAL A 65 -10.21 -15.91 -14.04
N ALA A 66 -10.52 -14.77 -14.66
CA ALA A 66 -11.13 -14.74 -15.98
C ALA A 66 -10.24 -15.39 -17.06
N ALA A 67 -8.93 -15.12 -17.03
CA ALA A 67 -7.97 -15.74 -17.93
C ALA A 67 -7.87 -17.26 -17.71
N ALA A 68 -7.88 -17.70 -16.44
CA ALA A 68 -7.85 -19.12 -16.08
C ALA A 68 -9.09 -19.87 -16.60
N ILE A 69 -10.28 -19.30 -16.46
CA ILE A 69 -11.54 -19.90 -16.94
C ILE A 69 -11.56 -20.01 -18.47
N THR A 70 -11.02 -19.01 -19.17
CA THR A 70 -11.03 -18.96 -20.64
C THR A 70 -9.89 -19.75 -21.28
N GLY A 71 -8.97 -20.34 -20.49
CA GLY A 71 -7.78 -21.03 -20.99
C GLY A 71 -6.79 -20.09 -21.70
N GLY A 72 -6.94 -18.77 -21.50
CA GLY A 72 -6.11 -17.75 -22.13
C GLY A 72 -4.83 -17.47 -21.34
N ALA A 73 -3.80 -17.01 -22.03
CA ALA A 73 -2.59 -16.49 -21.39
C ALA A 73 -2.75 -14.98 -21.16
N LEU A 74 -2.69 -14.54 -19.89
CA LEU A 74 -2.72 -13.13 -19.51
C LEU A 74 -1.33 -12.70 -19.01
N LYS A 75 -0.75 -11.68 -19.63
CA LYS A 75 0.38 -10.94 -19.06
C LYS A 75 -0.17 -9.66 -18.42
N SER A 76 -0.40 -9.69 -17.12
CA SER A 76 -0.96 -8.55 -16.40
C SER A 76 0.13 -7.46 -16.18
N PRO A 77 -0.04 -6.24 -16.70
CA PRO A 77 0.85 -5.13 -16.39
C PRO A 77 0.60 -4.54 -14.99
N ILE A 78 -0.53 -4.91 -14.35
CA ILE A 78 -0.96 -4.42 -13.03
C ILE A 78 -0.68 -5.43 -11.90
N ALA A 79 -0.08 -6.59 -12.21
CA ALA A 79 0.25 -7.56 -11.18
C ALA A 79 1.48 -7.09 -10.37
N ILE A 80 1.32 -6.97 -9.05
CA ILE A 80 2.46 -6.79 -8.13
C ILE A 80 3.20 -8.13 -8.05
N PRO A 81 4.49 -8.21 -8.44
CA PRO A 81 5.28 -9.42 -8.24
C PRO A 81 5.33 -9.77 -6.75
N ALA A 82 5.31 -11.06 -6.40
CA ALA A 82 5.47 -11.50 -5.02
C ALA A 82 6.77 -10.98 -4.36
N THR A 83 7.78 -10.64 -5.17
CA THR A 83 9.05 -10.02 -4.77
C THR A 83 8.97 -8.55 -4.38
N CYS A 84 7.87 -7.85 -4.68
CA CYS A 84 7.63 -6.48 -4.21
C CYS A 84 7.01 -6.44 -2.81
N TRP A 85 6.83 -7.61 -2.18
CA TRP A 85 6.37 -7.75 -0.80
C TRP A 85 7.56 -8.20 0.08
N PRO A 86 7.97 -7.45 1.12
CA PRO A 86 8.97 -7.90 2.09
C PRO A 86 8.46 -8.99 3.05
#